data_AF-A0A6G7P0I1-F1
#
_entry.id   AF-A0A6G7P0I1-F1
#
_cell.length_a   1.000
_cell.length_b   1.000
_cell.length_c   1.000
_cell.angle_alpha   90.00
_cell.angle_beta   90.00
_cell.angle_gamma   90.00
#
_symmetry.space_group_name_H-M   'P 1'
#
loop_
_entity.id
_entity.type
_entity.pdbx_description
1 polymer ?
#
loop_
_entity_poly.entity_id
_entity_poly.type
_entity_poly.pdbx_seq_one_letter_code
_entity_poly.pdbx_strand_id
1 'polypeptide(L)'
;MNDVTDEEIVRAVRGIVAMEASREALAARVTALRTATAAEELAGRDRCGTAMADADTRILLESIDVLDRLGMTAAAMACSHVAQQEGILPPP
;
A
#
# COMPACT_ATOMS: atom_id res chain seq x y z
N MET A 1 -9.55 -19.10 18.89
CA MET A 1 -8.40 -18.30 18.44
C MET A 1 -7.45 -19.32 17.83
N ASN A 2 -7.32 -19.34 16.51
CA ASN A 2 -6.32 -20.22 15.89
C ASN A 2 -4.95 -19.62 16.22
N ASP A 3 -4.02 -20.48 16.64
CA ASP A 3 -2.65 -20.04 16.87
C ASP A 3 -2.04 -19.58 15.53
N VAL A 4 -1.65 -18.31 15.48
CA VAL A 4 -0.96 -17.73 14.32
C VAL A 4 0.37 -18.46 14.15
N THR A 5 0.59 -19.02 12.97
CA THR A 5 1.81 -19.76 12.66
C THR A 5 2.86 -18.85 12.02
N ASP A 6 4.13 -19.17 12.22
CA ASP A 6 5.25 -18.51 11.54
C ASP A 6 5.08 -18.58 10.00
N GLU A 7 4.50 -19.66 9.48
CA GLU A 7 4.20 -19.80 8.06
C GLU A 7 3.17 -18.78 7.57
N GLU A 8 2.14 -18.48 8.37
CA GLU A 8 1.15 -17.46 8.06
C GLU A 8 1.76 -16.06 8.11
N ILE A 9 2.61 -15.79 9.09
CA ILE A 9 3.36 -14.51 9.18
C ILE A 9 4.23 -14.34 7.93
N VAL A 10 5.04 -15.34 7.59
CA VAL A 10 5.92 -15.29 6.40
C VAL A 10 5.11 -15.13 5.12
N ARG A 11 3.97 -15.82 4.99
CA ARG A 11 3.08 -15.69 3.83
C ARG A 11 2.53 -14.27 3.72
N ALA A 12 2.07 -13.69 4.83
CA ALA A 12 1.53 -12.34 4.86
C ALA A 12 2.60 -11.29 4.51
N VAL A 13 3.79 -11.39 5.11
CA VAL A 13 4.92 -10.50 4.81
C VAL A 13 5.31 -10.57 3.33
N ARG A 14 5.38 -11.78 2.75
CA ARG A 14 5.67 -11.94 1.31
C ARG A 14 4.60 -11.31 0.41
N GLY A 15 3.33 -11.38 0.82
CA GLY A 15 2.23 -10.71 0.13
C GLY A 15 2.43 -9.20 0.07
N ILE A 16 2.69 -8.57 1.23
CA ILE A 16 2.94 -7.13 1.33
C ILE A 16 4.19 -6.73 0.53
N VAL A 17 5.30 -7.45 0.66
CA VAL A 17 6.54 -7.18 -0.11
C VAL A 17 6.31 -7.23 -1.61
N ALA A 18 5.48 -8.16 -2.10
CA ALA A 18 5.15 -8.23 -3.53
C ALA A 18 4.34 -7.00 -4.00
N MET A 19 3.42 -6.50 -3.15
CA MET A 19 2.67 -5.28 -3.43
C MET A 19 3.59 -4.05 -3.44
N GLU A 20 4.49 -3.93 -2.46
CA GLU A 20 5.48 -2.86 -2.38
C GLU A 20 6.42 -2.86 -3.60
N ALA A 21 6.84 -4.03 -4.08
CA ALA A 21 7.66 -4.13 -5.29
C ALA A 21 6.95 -3.59 -6.53
N SER A 22 5.64 -3.85 -6.66
CA SER A 22 4.83 -3.27 -7.74
C SER A 22 4.74 -1.76 -7.63
N ARG A 23 4.58 -1.23 -6.41
CA ARG A 23 4.54 0.20 -6.13
C ARG A 23 5.86 0.87 -6.43
N GLU A 24 6.99 0.23 -6.10
CA GLU A 24 8.33 0.75 -6.37
C GLU A 24 8.63 0.87 -7.87
N ALA A 25 8.14 -0.09 -8.68
CA ALA A 25 8.25 0.01 -10.13
C ALA A 25 7.51 1.24 -10.71
N LEU A 26 6.37 1.60 -10.13
CA LEU A 26 5.65 2.82 -10.48
C LEU A 26 6.42 4.08 -10.01
N ALA A 27 6.99 4.05 -8.80
CA ALA A 27 7.80 5.14 -8.26
C ALA A 27 9.03 5.43 -9.11
N ALA A 28 9.72 4.38 -9.57
CA ALA A 28 10.84 4.49 -10.50
C ALA A 28 10.41 5.15 -11.82
N ARG A 29 9.21 4.81 -12.33
CA ARG A 29 8.67 5.41 -13.55
C ARG A 29 8.33 6.89 -13.37
N VAL A 30 7.67 7.27 -12.28
CA VAL A 30 7.40 8.68 -11.95
C VAL A 30 8.71 9.47 -11.82
N THR A 31 9.72 8.88 -11.17
CA THR A 31 11.05 9.49 -11.02
C THR A 31 11.74 9.71 -12.37
N ALA A 32 11.69 8.72 -13.26
CA ALA A 32 12.25 8.83 -14.61
C ALA A 32 11.57 9.95 -15.43
N LEU A 33 10.27 10.19 -15.19
CA LEU A 33 9.49 11.21 -15.90
C LEU A 33 9.47 12.58 -15.18
N ARG A 34 10.27 12.77 -14.12
CA ARG A 34 10.21 13.99 -13.29
C ARG A 34 10.52 15.27 -14.07
N THR A 35 11.44 15.19 -15.04
CA THR A 35 11.87 16.33 -15.87
C THR A 35 11.22 16.34 -17.26
N ALA A 36 10.25 15.47 -17.50
CA ALA A 36 9.55 15.40 -18.77
C ALA A 36 8.76 16.68 -19.04
N THR A 37 8.76 17.12 -20.30
CA THR A 37 8.03 18.30 -20.76
C THR A 37 7.09 17.99 -21.93
N ALA A 38 7.27 16.84 -22.59
CA ALA A 38 6.35 16.41 -23.63
C ALA A 38 5.01 15.97 -23.03
N ALA A 39 3.91 16.33 -23.69
CA ALA A 39 2.56 16.07 -23.21
C ALA A 39 2.29 14.58 -22.92
N GLU A 40 2.82 13.68 -23.76
CA GLU A 40 2.66 12.23 -23.60
C GLU A 40 3.39 11.70 -22.35
N GLU A 41 4.59 12.20 -22.08
CA GLU A 41 5.39 11.82 -20.92
C GLU A 41 4.77 12.35 -19.62
N LEU A 42 4.24 13.58 -19.65
CA LEU A 42 3.47 14.16 -18.53
C LEU A 42 2.23 13.31 -18.22
N ALA A 43 1.46 12.94 -19.26
CA ALA A 43 0.33 12.04 -19.09
C ALA A 43 0.75 10.66 -18.56
N GLY A 44 1.93 10.17 -18.96
CA GLY A 44 2.54 8.95 -18.41
C GLY A 44 2.85 9.08 -16.93
N ARG A 45 3.44 10.20 -16.51
CA ARG A 45 3.77 10.49 -15.11
C ARG A 45 2.50 10.54 -14.26
N ASP A 46 1.47 11.23 -14.74
CA ASP A 46 0.21 11.38 -14.01
C ASP A 46 -0.50 10.03 -13.84
N ARG A 47 -0.55 9.20 -14.89
CA ARG A 47 -1.08 7.82 -14.80
C ARG A 47 -0.32 6.99 -13.78
N CYS A 48 1.02 7.05 -13.79
CA CYS A 48 1.81 6.32 -12.80
C CYS A 48 1.60 6.87 -11.38
N GLY A 49 1.47 8.19 -11.21
CA GLY A 49 1.18 8.82 -9.92
C GLY A 49 -0.18 8.39 -9.36
N THR A 50 -1.23 8.35 -10.18
CA THR A 50 -2.54 7.81 -9.76
C THR A 50 -2.44 6.34 -9.38
N ALA A 51 -1.79 5.52 -10.21
CA ALA A 51 -1.61 4.11 -9.92
C ALA A 51 -0.79 3.86 -8.63
N MET A 52 0.15 4.74 -8.30
CA MET A 52 0.88 4.69 -7.02
C MET A 52 -0.04 4.98 -5.85
N ALA A 53 -0.88 6.00 -5.93
CA ALA A 53 -1.83 6.32 -4.86
C ALA A 53 -2.81 5.16 -4.60
N ASP A 54 -3.28 4.51 -5.66
CA ASP A 54 -4.13 3.33 -5.57
C ASP A 54 -3.37 2.14 -4.95
N ALA A 55 -2.10 1.94 -5.30
CA ALA A 55 -1.26 0.91 -4.72
C ALA A 55 -1.00 1.15 -3.22
N ASP A 56 -0.66 2.38 -2.84
CA ASP A 56 -0.44 2.79 -1.45
C ASP A 56 -1.71 2.55 -0.61
N THR A 57 -2.89 2.91 -1.15
CA THR A 57 -4.19 2.64 -0.51
C THR A 57 -4.42 1.15 -0.28
N ARG A 58 -4.18 0.33 -1.30
CA ARG A 58 -4.34 -1.13 -1.21
C ARG A 58 -3.38 -1.77 -0.22
N ILE A 59 -2.13 -1.33 -0.19
CA ILE A 59 -1.12 -1.82 0.76
C ILE A 59 -1.55 -1.51 2.18
N LEU A 60 -2.04 -0.29 2.44
CA LEU A 60 -2.51 0.10 3.78
C LEU A 60 -3.70 -0.76 4.24
N LEU A 61 -4.70 -0.95 3.37
CA LEU A 61 -5.88 -1.78 3.69
C LEU A 61 -5.52 -3.25 3.93
N GLU A 62 -4.67 -3.83 3.09
CA GLU A 62 -4.17 -5.20 3.27
C GLU A 62 -3.37 -5.32 4.58
N SER A 63 -2.55 -4.31 4.89
CA SER A 63 -1.78 -4.28 6.15
C SER A 63 -2.69 -4.25 7.37
N ILE A 64 -3.80 -3.51 7.33
CA ILE A 64 -4.79 -3.48 8.42
C ILE A 64 -5.40 -4.87 8.63
N ASP A 65 -5.88 -5.53 7.55
CA ASP A 65 -6.48 -6.87 7.63
C ASP A 65 -5.48 -7.90 8.16
N VAL A 66 -4.26 -7.90 7.61
CA VAL A 66 -3.19 -8.80 8.02
C VAL A 66 -2.84 -8.60 9.50
N LEU A 67 -2.64 -7.36 9.94
CA LEU A 67 -2.29 -7.07 11.33
C LEU A 67 -3.40 -7.51 12.29
N ASP A 68 -4.66 -7.29 11.95
CA ASP A 68 -5.79 -7.73 12.77
C ASP A 68 -5.86 -9.25 12.87
N ARG A 69 -5.73 -9.95 11.73
CA ARG A 69 -5.71 -11.41 11.67
C ARG A 69 -4.55 -12.05 12.43
N LEU A 70 -3.39 -11.38 12.47
CA LEU A 70 -2.23 -11.83 13.24
C LEU A 70 -2.35 -11.49 14.75
N GLY A 71 -3.47 -10.89 15.19
CA GLY A 71 -3.68 -10.48 16.57
C GLY A 71 -2.88 -9.24 16.97
N MET A 72 -2.29 -8.53 16.02
CA MET A 72 -1.56 -7.27 16.23
C MET A 72 -2.53 -6.08 16.28
N THR A 73 -3.55 -6.17 17.13
CA THR A 73 -4.70 -5.24 17.17
C THR A 73 -4.28 -3.78 17.32
N ALA A 74 -3.29 -3.47 18.17
CA ALA A 74 -2.83 -2.08 18.35
C ALA A 74 -2.21 -1.51 17.06
N ALA A 75 -1.48 -2.32 16.30
CA ALA A 75 -0.92 -1.91 15.02
C ALA A 75 -2.02 -1.74 13.96
N ALA A 76 -2.98 -2.68 13.90
CA ALA A 76 -4.14 -2.57 13.02
C ALA A 76 -4.97 -1.30 13.30
N MET A 77 -5.17 -0.95 14.57
CA MET A 77 -5.84 0.28 14.99
C MET A 77 -5.06 1.53 14.57
N ALA A 78 -3.74 1.54 14.74
CA ALA A 78 -2.90 2.66 14.32
C ALA A 78 -2.98 2.87 12.80
N CYS A 79 -2.87 1.79 12.01
CA CYS A 79 -3.02 1.86 10.56
C CYS A 79 -4.44 2.28 10.13
N SER A 80 -5.48 1.79 10.83
CA SER A 80 -6.87 2.19 10.58
C SER A 80 -7.08 3.69 10.84
N HIS A 81 -6.46 4.23 11.88
CA HIS A 81 -6.51 5.66 12.16
C HIS A 81 -5.88 6.49 11.04
N VAL A 82 -4.73 6.07 10.50
CA VAL A 82 -4.13 6.72 9.33
C VAL A 82 -5.06 6.64 8.13
N ALA A 83 -5.63 5.46 7.84
CA ALA A 83 -6.57 5.29 6.73
C ALA A 83 -7.81 6.19 6.86
N GLN A 84 -8.28 6.46 8.08
CA GLN A 84 -9.36 7.42 8.34
C GLN A 84 -8.94 8.87 8.09
N GLN A 85 -7.73 9.26 8.53
CA GLN A 85 -7.20 10.61 8.30
C GLN A 85 -7.02 10.90 6.80
N GLU A 86 -6.65 9.89 6.02
CA GLU A 86 -6.51 9.97 4.57
C GLU A 86 -7.86 9.81 3.82
N GLY A 87 -8.98 9.61 4.53
CA GLY A 87 -10.31 9.45 3.94
C GLY A 87 -10.54 8.13 3.20
N ILE A 88 -9.68 7.13 3.42
CA ILE A 88 -9.77 5.79 2.83
C ILE A 88 -10.84 4.95 3.56
N LEU A 89 -10.89 5.07 4.89
CA LEU A 89 -11.89 4.41 5.74
C LEU A 89 -12.87 5.43 6.35
N PRO A 90 -14.12 5.03 6.65
CA PRO A 90 -15.06 5.90 7.33
C PRO A 90 -14.60 6.22 8.76
N PRO A 91 -14.99 7.38 9.31
CA PRO A 91 -14.71 7.72 10.71
C PRO A 91 -15.36 6.71 11.68
N PRO A 92 -14.79 6.56 12.89
CA PRO A 92 -15.30 5.63 13.90
C PRO A 92 -16.69 6.02 14.43
#